data_AF-A0AAV0LQF2-F1
#
_entry.id   AF-A0AAV0LQF2-F1
#
_cell.length_a   1.000
_cell.length_b   1.000
_cell.length_c   1.000
_cell.angle_alpha   90.00
_cell.angle_beta   90.00
_cell.angle_gamma   90.00
#
_symmetry.space_group_name_H-M   'P 1'
#
loop_
_entity.id
_entity.type
_entity.pdbx_description
1 polymer ?
#
loop_
_entity_poly.entity_id
_entity_poly.type
_entity_poly.pdbx_seq_one_letter_code
_entity_poly.pdbx_strand_id
1 'polypeptide(L)' 'MASSSDAWMKEYNEAAKLADDITGMISSLPSAGPESQRHASAARRKITILGTRLDSLQTLLTKLPGKQHV' A
#
# COMPACT_ATOMS: atom_id res chain seq x y z
N MET A 1 -0.30 4.34 -24.79
CA MET A 1 -0.59 4.94 -23.47
C MET A 1 -1.49 3.97 -22.74
N ALA A 2 -1.09 3.44 -21.58
CA ALA A 2 -2.00 2.63 -20.77
C ALA A 2 -3.17 3.52 -20.34
N SER A 3 -4.41 3.00 -20.40
CA SER A 3 -5.57 3.74 -19.93
C SER A 3 -5.41 4.09 -18.45
N SER A 4 -5.83 5.27 -17.99
CA SER A 4 -5.75 5.64 -16.57
C SER A 4 -6.39 4.60 -15.64
N SER A 5 -7.41 3.87 -16.14
CA SER A 5 -8.04 2.76 -15.41
C SER A 5 -7.11 1.56 -15.24
N ASP A 6 -6.29 1.24 -16.24
CA ASP A 6 -5.29 0.16 -16.17
C ASP A 6 -4.18 0.51 -15.17
N ALA A 7 -3.71 1.76 -15.19
CA ALA A 7 -2.74 2.26 -14.23
C ALA A 7 -3.29 2.23 -12.79
N TRP A 8 -4.55 2.61 -12.59
CA TRP A 8 -5.21 2.57 -11.28
C TRP A 8 -5.36 1.13 -10.77
N MET A 9 -5.83 0.21 -11.61
CA MET A 9 -5.97 -1.20 -11.23
C MET A 9 -4.63 -1.85 -10.90
N LYS A 10 -3.57 -1.53 -11.65
CA LYS A 10 -2.22 -2.02 -11.34
C LYS A 10 -1.75 -1.55 -9.96
N GLU A 11 -1.85 -0.25 -9.68
CA GLU A 11 -1.43 0.30 -8.39
C GLU A 11 -2.27 -0.26 -7.23
N TYR A 12 -3.56 -0.49 -7.47
CA TYR A 12 -4.46 -1.09 -6.48
C TYR A 12 -4.00 -2.50 -6.12
N ASN A 13 -3.70 -3.33 -7.13
CA ASN A 13 -3.22 -4.69 -6.90
C ASN A 13 -1.88 -4.71 -6.12
N GLU A 14 -0.97 -3.78 -6.42
CA GLU A 14 0.30 -3.68 -5.71
C GLU A 14 0.12 -3.19 -4.26
N ALA A 15 -0.79 -2.23 -4.02
CA ALA A 15 -1.16 -1.79 -2.68
C ALA A 15 -1.84 -2.93 -1.89
N ALA A 16 -2.73 -3.70 -2.52
CA ALA A 16 -3.42 -4.81 -1.89
C ALA A 16 -2.47 -5.94 -1.48
N LYS A 17 -1.53 -6.33 -2.36
CA LYS A 17 -0.47 -7.32 -2.01
C LYS A 17 0.39 -6.83 -0.85
N LEU A 18 0.74 -5.54 -0.83
CA LEU A 18 1.54 -4.96 0.26
C LEU A 18 0.77 -4.97 1.59
N ALA A 19 -0.54 -4.72 1.56
CA ALA A 19 -1.39 -4.78 2.75
C ALA A 19 -1.51 -6.21 3.31
N ASP A 20 -1.63 -7.22 2.44
CA ASP A 20 -1.61 -8.63 2.84
C ASP A 20 -0.28 -9.02 3.49
N ASP A 21 0.84 -8.64 2.88
CA ASP A 21 2.18 -8.88 3.41
C ASP A 21 2.42 -8.15 4.76
N ILE A 22 1.89 -6.93 4.95
CA ILE A 22 1.89 -6.25 6.26
C ILE A 22 1.09 -7.05 7.29
N THR A 23 -0.09 -7.55 6.91
CA THR A 23 -0.94 -8.37 7.78
C THR A 23 -0.22 -9.65 8.20
N GLY A 24 0.48 -10.31 7.27
CA GLY A 24 1.32 -11.47 7.55
C GLY A 24 2.49 -11.16 8.49
N MET A 25 3.18 -10.03 8.29
CA MET A 25 4.28 -9.61 9.17
C MET A 25 3.82 -9.26 10.59
N ILE A 26 2.65 -8.63 10.75
CA ILE A 26 2.09 -8.29 12.06
C ILE A 26 1.62 -9.56 12.77
N SER A 27 0.99 -10.48 12.05
CA SER A 27 0.51 -11.76 12.62
C SER A 27 1.65 -12.68 13.05
N SER A 28 2.82 -12.54 12.44
CA SER A 28 4.04 -13.31 12.76
C SER A 28 5.01 -12.59 13.69
N LEU A 29 4.59 -11.48 14.31
CA LEU A 29 5.48 -10.69 15.15
C LEU A 29 5.85 -11.47 16.44
N PRO A 30 7.14 -11.68 16.73
CA PRO A 30 7.54 -12.36 17.96
C PRO A 30 7.20 -11.52 19.19
N SER A 31 6.82 -12.18 20.29
CA SER A 31 6.25 -11.53 21.48
C SER A 31 7.21 -10.57 22.20
N ALA A 32 8.53 -10.81 22.09
CA ALA A 32 9.55 -9.95 22.68
C ALA A 32 10.92 -10.17 22.01
N GLY A 33 11.85 -9.25 22.26
CA GLY A 33 13.26 -9.36 21.87
C GLY A 33 13.67 -8.46 20.70
N PRO A 34 14.98 -8.42 20.39
CA PRO A 34 15.55 -7.57 19.33
C PRO A 34 14.98 -7.92 17.94
N GLU A 35 14.61 -9.18 17.71
CA GLU A 35 13.92 -9.61 16.51
C GLU A 35 12.54 -8.94 16.40
N SER A 36 11.76 -8.86 17.49
CA SER A 36 10.47 -8.17 17.49
C SER A 36 10.59 -6.70 17.08
N GLN A 37 11.62 -5.99 17.58
CA GLN A 37 11.91 -4.61 17.17
C GLN A 37 12.28 -4.49 15.70
N ARG A 38 13.07 -5.43 15.17
CA ARG A 38 13.45 -5.48 13.75
C ARG A 38 12.23 -5.74 12.85
N HIS A 39 11.40 -6.72 13.21
CA HIS A 39 10.17 -7.04 12.49
C HIS A 39 9.18 -5.87 12.54
N ALA A 40 9.01 -5.24 13.71
CA ALA A 40 8.16 -4.06 13.87
C ALA A 40 8.66 -2.88 13.03
N SER A 41 9.98 -2.66 12.96
CA SER A 41 10.59 -1.62 12.13
C SER A 41 10.37 -1.87 10.64
N ALA A 42 10.51 -3.13 10.21
CA ALA A 42 10.22 -3.54 8.83
C ALA A 42 8.74 -3.33 8.47
N ALA A 43 7.82 -3.73 9.36
CA ALA A 43 6.38 -3.52 9.20
C ALA A 43 6.04 -2.02 9.10
N ARG A 44 6.59 -1.18 9.98
CA ARG A 44 6.41 0.29 9.93
C ARG A 44 6.87 0.87 8.59
N ARG A 45 8.04 0.45 8.08
CA ARG A 45 8.53 0.89 6.77
C ARG A 45 7.57 0.51 5.64
N LYS A 46 7.03 -0.72 5.66
CA LYS A 46 6.05 -1.15 4.65
C LYS A 46 4.72 -0.40 4.78
N ILE A 47 4.28 -0.08 6.00
CA ILE A 47 3.10 0.79 6.25
C ILE A 47 3.31 2.17 5.63
N THR A 48 4.49 2.79 5.78
CA THR A 48 4.81 4.06 5.12
C THR A 48 4.71 3.96 3.60
N ILE A 49 5.28 2.90 3.00
CA ILE A 49 5.20 2.66 1.55
C ILE A 49 3.74 2.48 1.11
N LEU A 50 2.93 1.74 1.87
CA LEU A 50 1.50 1.59 1.59
C LEU A 50 0.79 2.94 1.59
N GLY A 51 1.10 3.82 2.55
CA GLY A 51 0.59 5.20 2.57
C GLY A 51 0.88 5.97 1.28
N THR A 52 2.11 5.91 0.77
CA THR A 52 2.49 6.52 -0.51
C THR A 52 1.74 5.93 -1.70
N ARG A 53 1.50 4.62 -1.71
CA ARG A 53 0.71 3.95 -2.75
C ARG A 53 -0.77 4.36 -2.72
N LEU A 54 -1.34 4.53 -1.54
CA LEU A 54 -2.71 5.03 -1.37
C LEU A 54 -2.87 6.47 -1.86
N ASP A 55 -1.90 7.34 -1.57
CA ASP A 55 -1.85 8.71 -2.13
C ASP A 55 -1.75 8.69 -3.67
N SER A 56 -0.92 7.79 -4.22
CA SER A 56 -0.81 7.58 -5.66
C SER A 56 -2.13 7.10 -6.28
N LEU A 57 -2.83 6.17 -5.61
CA LEU A 57 -4.16 5.71 -6.02
C LEU A 57 -5.19 6.82 -6.02
N GLN A 58 -5.17 7.69 -5.00
CA GLN A 58 -6.04 8.86 -4.94
C GLN A 58 -5.74 9.82 -6.11
N THR A 59 -4.47 10.07 -6.38
CA THR A 59 -4.02 10.91 -7.50
C THR A 59 -4.39 10.32 -8.86
N LEU A 60 -4.34 9.01 -9.03
CA LEU A 60 -4.79 8.34 -10.26
C LEU A 60 -6.32 8.39 -10.40
N LEU A 61 -7.04 8.28 -9.28
CA LEU A 61 -8.49 8.35 -9.24
C LEU A 61 -9.01 9.72 -9.71
N THR A 62 -8.37 10.82 -9.29
CA THR A 62 -8.75 12.19 -9.70
C THR A 62 -8.51 12.46 -11.19
N LYS A 63 -7.64 11.66 -11.83
CA LYS A 63 -7.31 11.77 -13.27
C LYS A 63 -8.21 10.92 -14.17
N LEU A 64 -9.15 10.14 -13.61
CA LEU A 64 -10.08 9.33 -14.39
C LEU A 64 -11.20 10.21 -14.99
N PRO A 65 -11.48 10.11 -16.31
CA PRO A 65 -12.58 10.82 -16.93
C PRO A 65 -13.91 10.34 -16.31
N GLY A 66 -14.67 11.25 -15.71
CA GLY A 66 -15.92 10.97 -14.99
C GLY A 66 -15.87 11.14 -13.47
N LYS A 67 -14.68 11.37 -12.88
CA LYS A 67 -14.50 11.79 -11.47
C LYS A 67 -13.87 13.17 -11.35
N GLN A 68 -14.11 14.04 -12.34
CA GLN A 68 -13.86 15.46 -12.17
C GLN A 68 -14.85 15.97 -11.14
N HIS A 69 -14.32 16.39 -10.00
CA HIS A 69 -15.05 17.03 -8.91
C HIS A 69 -15.92 18.15 -9.48
N VAL A 70 -17.20 18.18 -9.08
CA VAL A 70 -18.02 19.41 -9.11
C VAL A 70 -17.60 20.28 -7.93
#